data_AF-A0A1B8WAE2-F1
#
_entry.id   AF-A0A1B8WAE2-F1
#
_cell.length_a   1.000
_cell.length_b   1.000
_cell.length_c   1.000
_cell.angle_alpha   90.00
_cell.angle_beta   90.00
_cell.angle_gamma   90.00
#
_symmetry.space_group_name_H-M   'P 1'
#
loop_
_entity.id
_entity.type
_entity.pdbx_description
1 polymer ?
#
loop_
_entity_poly.entity_id
_entity_poly.type
_entity_poly.pdbx_seq_one_letter_code
_entity_poly.pdbx_strand_id
1 'polypeptide(L)'
;MGLHWILAIFMLFQQGHYPDPLVIEQEGMAIVEMKRTQYSHPLPGVPLIDQDKLNRFMDDLEKKVEKPPMNATLDGAGRILPEQAGKKLDRKIFTEQFYSFMFEGGFSKLEVPMQPTYPRVDSELLSVIKVKRIGQYATYYNSNNKNRSHNVSLAAKAINNYVVFPNESFSFNEVVGKRTKEKGYLRAPVIVRGEMSEDVGGGICQISSTLFNAVDRAGLKIIKRYSHSRNVKYVPPGRDATVSWYGPDFVFQNKYDQPILIRAYASGGQASIVICSSEDIHEKKRQVPSASKKLPEEVRSEMDASGTK
;
A
#
# COMPACT_ATOMS: atom_id res chain seq x y z
N MET A 1 2.41 27.23 -66.65
CA MET A 1 2.54 27.55 -65.21
C MET A 1 1.42 26.84 -64.47
N GLY A 2 1.57 25.80 -63.66
CA GLY A 2 2.74 25.01 -63.29
C GLY A 2 2.23 23.73 -62.62
N LEU A 3 1.92 22.70 -63.42
CA LEU A 3 1.61 21.34 -62.95
C LEU A 3 2.77 20.72 -62.14
N HIS A 4 3.96 21.31 -62.28
CA HIS A 4 5.17 20.97 -61.53
C HIS A 4 5.13 21.33 -60.02
N TRP A 5 4.22 22.22 -59.57
CA TRP A 5 4.13 22.55 -58.13
C TRP A 5 3.34 21.50 -57.33
N ILE A 6 2.39 20.80 -57.95
CA ILE A 6 1.66 19.69 -57.29
C ILE A 6 2.55 18.45 -57.19
N LEU A 7 3.41 18.21 -58.19
CA LEU A 7 4.45 17.18 -58.16
C LEU A 7 5.56 17.49 -57.14
N ALA A 8 5.87 18.77 -56.87
CA ALA A 8 6.84 19.15 -55.84
C ALA A 8 6.32 18.90 -54.41
N ILE A 9 5.01 19.04 -54.18
CA ILE A 9 4.37 18.66 -52.90
C ILE A 9 4.30 17.13 -52.76
N PHE A 10 4.10 16.39 -53.87
CA PHE A 10 4.20 14.93 -53.87
C PHE A 10 5.64 14.41 -53.68
N MET A 11 6.67 15.15 -54.09
CA MET A 11 8.07 14.80 -53.90
C MET A 11 8.62 15.08 -52.49
N LEU A 12 7.93 15.88 -51.67
CA LEU A 12 8.26 16.01 -50.24
C LEU A 12 7.80 14.79 -49.42
N PHE A 13 6.92 13.96 -49.99
CA PHE A 13 6.63 12.61 -49.51
C PHE A 13 7.47 11.59 -50.29
N GLN A 14 8.79 11.78 -50.34
CA GLN A 14 9.64 10.61 -50.52
C GLN A 14 9.21 9.60 -49.45
N GLN A 15 8.87 8.40 -49.89
CA GLN A 15 8.66 7.24 -49.05
C GLN A 15 9.99 6.94 -48.37
N GLY A 16 10.35 7.74 -47.37
CA GLY A 16 11.39 7.39 -46.43
C GLY A 16 11.01 6.02 -45.91
N HIS A 17 11.87 5.04 -46.12
CA HIS A 17 11.80 3.77 -45.41
C HIS A 17 12.05 4.06 -43.95
N TYR A 18 11.05 4.62 -43.28
CA TYR A 18 11.11 4.93 -41.88
C TYR A 18 11.06 3.62 -41.12
N PRO A 19 12.04 3.34 -40.23
CA PRO A 19 12.02 2.11 -39.47
C PRO A 19 10.70 1.99 -38.70
N ASP A 20 9.96 0.90 -38.91
CA ASP A 20 8.67 0.57 -38.30
C ASP A 20 8.64 -0.96 -38.15
N PRO A 21 8.33 -1.53 -36.97
CA PRO A 21 7.88 -0.88 -35.74
C PRO A 21 9.00 -0.14 -34.98
N LEU A 22 8.60 0.77 -34.08
CA LEU A 22 9.41 1.21 -32.96
C LEU A 22 9.40 0.11 -31.89
N VAL A 23 10.58 -0.41 -31.57
CA VAL A 23 10.82 -1.32 -30.46
C VAL A 23 11.17 -0.49 -29.24
N ILE A 24 10.36 -0.61 -28.20
CA ILE A 24 10.64 -0.01 -26.90
C ILE A 24 11.42 -1.03 -26.07
N GLU A 25 12.55 -0.62 -25.54
CA GLU A 25 13.48 -1.45 -24.77
C GLU A 25 13.60 -0.94 -23.32
N GLN A 26 13.77 -1.86 -22.38
CA GLN A 26 14.13 -1.56 -21.00
C GLN A 26 15.34 -2.42 -20.63
N GLU A 27 16.42 -1.77 -20.21
CA GLU A 27 17.70 -2.42 -19.90
C GLU A 27 18.18 -3.28 -21.09
N GLY A 28 17.92 -2.83 -22.33
CA GLY A 28 18.28 -3.52 -23.58
C GLY A 28 17.37 -4.69 -23.99
N MET A 29 16.29 -4.97 -23.23
CA MET A 29 15.31 -5.99 -23.59
C MET A 29 14.06 -5.37 -24.20
N ALA A 30 13.61 -5.89 -25.34
CA ALA A 30 12.37 -5.45 -25.98
C ALA A 30 11.15 -5.76 -25.10
N ILE A 31 10.38 -4.73 -24.76
CA ILE A 31 9.19 -4.86 -23.90
C ILE A 31 7.88 -4.67 -24.69
N VAL A 32 7.88 -3.80 -25.68
CA VAL A 32 6.70 -3.43 -26.47
C VAL A 32 7.13 -2.99 -27.85
N GLU A 33 6.35 -3.35 -28.87
CA GLU A 33 6.49 -2.82 -30.23
C GLU A 33 5.32 -1.92 -30.56
N MET A 34 5.59 -0.89 -31.36
CA MET A 34 4.64 0.13 -31.72
C MET A 34 4.74 0.42 -33.21
N LYS A 35 3.60 0.44 -33.91
CA LYS A 35 3.55 0.79 -35.33
C LYS A 35 3.01 2.20 -35.53
N ARG A 36 3.61 2.98 -36.44
CA ARG A 36 3.14 4.36 -36.73
C ARG A 36 1.63 4.40 -37.04
N THR A 37 1.14 3.45 -37.83
CA THR A 37 -0.27 3.40 -38.27
C THR A 37 -1.28 3.25 -37.14
N GLN A 38 -0.88 2.75 -35.98
CA GLN A 38 -1.78 2.61 -34.83
C GLN A 38 -2.12 3.96 -34.19
N TYR A 39 -1.21 4.94 -34.30
CA TYR A 39 -1.28 6.22 -33.59
C TYR A 39 -1.55 7.42 -34.50
N SER A 40 -1.76 7.19 -35.80
CA SER A 40 -2.13 8.22 -36.77
C SER A 40 -3.64 8.21 -37.07
N HIS A 41 -4.24 9.38 -37.30
CA HIS A 41 -5.56 9.45 -37.93
C HIS A 41 -5.47 9.14 -39.43
N PRO A 42 -6.50 8.51 -40.03
CA PRO A 42 -6.55 8.18 -41.45
C PRO A 42 -6.90 9.41 -42.31
N LEU A 43 -6.09 10.47 -42.21
CA LEU A 43 -6.22 11.67 -43.04
C LEU A 43 -5.13 11.68 -44.13
N PRO A 44 -5.49 11.89 -45.41
CA PRO A 44 -4.50 11.99 -46.47
C PRO A 44 -3.55 13.17 -46.25
N GLY A 45 -2.24 12.91 -46.24
CA GLY A 45 -1.20 13.94 -46.34
C GLY A 45 -0.76 14.62 -45.04
N VAL A 46 -1.38 14.36 -43.88
CA VAL A 46 -0.87 14.84 -42.58
C VAL A 46 -1.04 13.74 -41.52
N PRO A 47 0.04 13.15 -40.98
CA PRO A 47 -0.07 12.24 -39.84
C PRO A 47 -0.44 13.04 -38.60
N LEU A 48 -1.74 13.19 -38.34
CA LEU A 48 -2.23 13.73 -37.07
C LEU A 48 -2.15 12.62 -36.02
N ILE A 49 -1.38 12.88 -34.96
CA ILE A 49 -1.21 11.94 -33.85
C ILE A 49 -2.45 11.93 -32.97
N ASP A 50 -2.97 10.74 -32.73
CA ASP A 50 -4.06 10.48 -31.80
C ASP A 50 -3.53 10.51 -30.36
N GLN A 51 -3.74 11.65 -29.68
CA GLN A 51 -3.26 11.89 -28.32
C GLN A 51 -3.86 10.92 -27.30
N ASP A 52 -5.10 10.50 -27.48
CA ASP A 52 -5.78 9.58 -26.56
C ASP A 52 -5.21 8.17 -26.66
N LYS A 53 -4.82 7.74 -27.87
CA LYS A 53 -4.08 6.49 -28.05
C LYS A 53 -2.68 6.56 -27.46
N LEU A 54 -1.96 7.67 -27.66
CA LEU A 54 -0.63 7.86 -27.08
C LEU A 54 -0.68 7.85 -25.54
N ASN A 55 -1.65 8.55 -24.95
CA ASN A 55 -1.83 8.58 -23.50
C ASN A 55 -2.15 7.20 -22.92
N ARG A 56 -3.09 6.46 -23.52
CA ARG A 56 -3.40 5.09 -23.10
C ARG A 56 -2.20 4.16 -23.23
N PHE A 57 -1.43 4.32 -24.31
CA PHE A 57 -0.21 3.56 -24.49
C PHE A 57 0.81 3.85 -23.38
N MET A 58 1.04 5.11 -23.06
CA MET A 58 1.92 5.49 -21.96
C MET A 58 1.42 4.95 -20.62
N ASP A 59 0.11 4.92 -20.37
CA ASP A 59 -0.46 4.34 -19.15
C ASP A 59 -0.18 2.84 -19.03
N ASP A 60 -0.31 2.11 -20.14
CA ASP A 60 -0.05 0.67 -20.18
C ASP A 60 1.46 0.35 -20.17
N LEU A 61 2.28 1.20 -20.76
CA LEU A 61 3.73 1.13 -20.66
C LEU A 61 4.18 1.37 -19.22
N GLU A 62 3.67 2.42 -18.58
CA GLU A 62 4.00 2.78 -17.19
C GLU A 62 3.68 1.64 -16.24
N LYS A 63 2.50 1.00 -16.34
CA LYS A 63 2.16 -0.19 -15.54
C LYS A 63 3.15 -1.36 -15.68
N LYS A 64 3.85 -1.48 -16.80
CA LYS A 64 4.83 -2.55 -17.06
C LYS A 64 6.22 -2.21 -16.52
N VAL A 65 6.61 -0.94 -16.61
CA VAL A 65 7.99 -0.50 -16.34
C VAL A 65 8.17 0.17 -14.98
N GLU A 66 7.07 0.61 -14.37
CA GLU A 66 7.09 1.28 -13.06
C GLU A 66 7.63 0.33 -11.99
N LYS A 67 8.59 0.83 -11.23
CA LYS A 67 9.08 0.21 -10.00
C LYS A 67 8.73 1.18 -8.86
N PRO A 68 7.76 0.87 -7.98
CA PRO A 68 7.37 1.78 -6.92
C PRO A 68 8.52 1.98 -5.92
N PRO A 69 8.64 3.17 -5.29
CA PRO A 69 9.64 3.38 -4.26
C PRO A 69 9.32 2.57 -3.01
N MET A 70 10.36 2.18 -2.27
CA MET A 70 10.23 1.50 -0.98
C MET A 70 10.61 2.44 0.15
N ASN A 71 9.69 2.68 1.07
CA ASN A 71 9.95 3.47 2.26
C ASN A 71 11.04 2.85 3.15
N ALA A 72 11.78 3.69 3.87
CA ALA A 72 12.62 3.24 4.97
C ALA A 72 11.75 2.54 6.02
N THR A 73 12.34 1.57 6.72
CA THR A 73 11.64 0.84 7.79
C THR A 73 12.58 0.59 8.96
N LEU A 74 12.02 0.24 10.13
CA LEU A 74 12.81 -0.25 11.25
C LEU A 74 12.72 -1.78 11.34
N ASP A 75 13.88 -2.42 11.49
CA ASP A 75 13.99 -3.86 11.72
C ASP A 75 13.53 -4.27 13.13
N GLY A 76 13.69 -5.56 13.49
CA GLY A 76 13.32 -6.08 14.80
C GLY A 76 14.12 -5.49 15.97
N ALA A 77 15.34 -5.02 15.72
CA ALA A 77 16.22 -4.37 16.70
C ALA A 77 16.03 -2.84 16.76
N GLY A 78 15.20 -2.27 15.89
CA GLY A 78 14.99 -0.81 15.79
C GLY A 78 16.05 -0.08 14.97
N ARG A 79 16.85 -0.80 14.19
CA ARG A 79 17.79 -0.24 13.21
C ARG A 79 17.03 0.18 11.97
N ILE A 80 17.46 1.28 11.35
CA ILE A 80 16.87 1.78 10.10
C ILE A 80 17.39 0.93 8.95
N LEU A 81 16.45 0.37 8.20
CA LEU A 81 16.66 -0.17 6.87
C LEU A 81 16.36 0.96 5.88
N PRO A 82 17.34 1.36 5.07
CA PRO A 82 17.20 2.53 4.21
C PRO A 82 16.15 2.32 3.14
N GLU A 83 15.58 3.43 2.74
CA GLU A 83 14.64 3.55 1.65
C GLU A 83 15.28 3.23 0.29
N GLN A 84 14.46 2.85 -0.69
CA GLN A 84 14.91 2.60 -2.06
C GLN A 84 14.08 3.46 -3.03
N ALA A 85 14.78 4.22 -3.87
CA ALA A 85 14.14 5.00 -4.92
C ALA A 85 13.47 4.08 -5.95
N GLY A 86 12.26 4.45 -6.35
CA GLY A 86 11.55 3.83 -7.45
C GLY A 86 11.89 4.51 -8.77
N LYS A 87 11.23 4.06 -9.83
CA LYS A 87 11.32 4.63 -11.17
C LYS A 87 9.94 4.61 -11.82
N LYS A 88 9.58 5.67 -12.52
CA LYS A 88 8.36 5.74 -13.34
C LYS A 88 8.69 6.28 -14.72
N LEU A 89 7.74 6.15 -15.65
CA LEU A 89 7.90 6.69 -17.01
C LEU A 89 8.09 8.21 -16.96
N ASP A 90 9.10 8.72 -17.65
CA ASP A 90 9.19 10.14 -17.97
C ASP A 90 8.33 10.40 -19.20
N ARG A 91 7.05 10.71 -18.97
CA ARG A 91 6.08 10.95 -20.04
C ARG A 91 6.45 12.12 -20.95
N LYS A 92 7.16 13.11 -20.43
CA LYS A 92 7.58 14.28 -21.21
C LYS A 92 8.64 13.87 -22.23
N ILE A 93 9.73 13.26 -21.75
CA ILE A 93 10.80 12.79 -22.63
C ILE A 93 10.27 11.73 -23.60
N PHE A 94 9.40 10.82 -23.12
CA PHE A 94 8.78 9.81 -23.98
C PHE A 94 7.99 10.45 -25.12
N THR A 95 7.19 11.46 -24.82
CA THR A 95 6.37 12.16 -25.81
C THR A 95 7.23 12.88 -26.84
N GLU A 96 8.30 13.56 -26.42
CA GLU A 96 9.26 14.22 -27.32
C GLU A 96 9.92 13.22 -28.27
N GLN A 97 10.40 12.09 -27.74
CA GLN A 97 11.01 11.03 -28.54
C GLN A 97 10.00 10.34 -29.47
N PHE A 98 8.77 10.13 -29.00
CA PHE A 98 7.69 9.60 -29.82
C PHE A 98 7.40 10.52 -31.02
N TYR A 99 7.37 11.84 -30.83
CA TYR A 99 7.18 12.78 -31.94
C TYR A 99 8.34 12.74 -32.94
N SER A 100 9.59 12.68 -32.46
CA SER A 100 10.76 12.50 -33.34
C SER A 100 10.65 11.20 -34.15
N PHE A 101 10.22 10.10 -33.54
CA PHE A 101 9.96 8.84 -34.26
C PHE A 101 8.87 8.98 -35.35
N MET A 102 7.81 9.74 -35.08
CA MET A 102 6.67 9.91 -35.98
C MET A 102 6.97 10.83 -37.17
N PHE A 103 7.72 11.91 -36.96
CA PHE A 103 7.90 12.99 -37.96
C PHE A 103 9.30 13.06 -38.57
N GLU A 104 10.34 12.82 -37.78
CA GLU A 104 11.73 12.92 -38.26
C GLU A 104 12.21 11.56 -38.79
N GLY A 105 11.86 10.50 -38.06
CA GLY A 105 12.37 9.16 -38.33
C GLY A 105 13.89 9.05 -38.12
N GLY A 106 14.42 7.83 -38.05
CA GLY A 106 15.86 7.62 -37.90
C GLY A 106 16.25 6.61 -36.82
N PHE A 107 15.29 6.13 -36.04
CA PHE A 107 15.50 5.01 -35.12
C PHE A 107 14.31 4.04 -35.16
N SER A 108 14.61 2.76 -34.95
CA SER A 108 13.64 1.68 -34.71
C SER A 108 13.63 1.22 -33.26
N LYS A 109 14.47 1.82 -32.40
CA LYS A 109 14.65 1.40 -31.01
C LYS A 109 14.63 2.61 -30.08
N LEU A 110 13.90 2.49 -28.98
CA LEU A 110 13.81 3.51 -27.95
C LEU A 110 13.94 2.87 -26.57
N GLU A 111 15.00 3.22 -25.84
CA GLU A 111 15.10 2.90 -24.43
C GLU A 111 14.06 3.73 -23.66
N VAL A 112 13.27 3.09 -22.80
CA VAL A 112 12.22 3.79 -22.03
C VAL A 112 12.85 4.89 -21.17
N PRO A 113 12.46 6.16 -21.36
CA PRO A 113 12.93 7.23 -20.49
C PRO A 113 12.25 7.09 -19.13
N MET A 114 13.06 6.90 -18.09
CA MET A 114 12.60 6.71 -16.72
C MET A 114 13.05 7.88 -15.84
N GLN A 115 12.20 8.33 -14.95
CA GLN A 115 12.51 9.33 -13.92
C GLN A 115 12.43 8.69 -12.52
N PRO A 116 13.29 9.08 -11.57
CA PRO A 116 13.26 8.55 -10.22
C PRO A 116 11.98 8.95 -9.49
N THR A 117 11.47 8.07 -8.65
CA THR A 117 10.42 8.37 -7.68
C THR A 117 10.97 8.17 -6.27
N TYR A 118 10.72 9.15 -5.40
CA TYR A 118 11.24 9.12 -4.04
C TYR A 118 10.18 8.59 -3.07
N PRO A 119 10.59 7.78 -2.09
CA PRO A 119 9.70 7.26 -1.06
C PRO A 119 9.18 8.41 -0.18
N ARG A 120 7.96 8.23 0.35
CA ARG A 120 7.37 9.23 1.26
C ARG A 120 8.06 9.25 2.62
N VAL A 121 8.68 8.13 3.01
CA VAL A 121 9.37 7.97 4.29
C VAL A 121 10.80 7.52 4.02
N ASP A 122 11.75 8.37 4.39
CA ASP A 122 13.18 8.12 4.30
C ASP A 122 13.80 7.85 5.69
N SER A 123 15.09 7.56 5.67
CA SER A 123 15.88 7.26 6.85
C SER A 123 15.97 8.45 7.82
N GLU A 124 16.04 9.67 7.29
CA GLU A 124 16.12 10.89 8.09
C GLU A 124 14.82 11.08 8.89
N LEU A 125 13.67 11.01 8.23
CA LEU A 125 12.37 11.10 8.88
C LEU A 125 12.21 10.03 9.96
N LEU A 126 12.55 8.77 9.66
CA LEU A 126 12.47 7.69 10.66
C LEU A 126 13.40 7.92 11.85
N SER A 127 14.58 8.49 11.64
CA SER A 127 15.51 8.80 12.72
C SER A 127 14.92 9.78 13.73
N VAL A 128 14.09 10.72 13.25
CA VAL A 128 13.41 11.74 14.04
C VAL A 128 12.17 11.17 14.75
N ILE A 129 11.29 10.46 14.04
CA ILE A 129 9.98 10.06 14.59
C ILE A 129 9.99 8.77 15.42
N LYS A 130 11.09 8.02 15.45
CA LYS A 130 11.19 6.78 16.22
C LYS A 130 11.49 6.99 17.72
N VAL A 131 11.82 8.22 18.13
CA VAL A 131 12.45 8.54 19.41
C VAL A 131 11.45 8.56 20.57
N LYS A 132 10.42 9.42 20.50
CA LYS A 132 9.51 9.67 21.62
C LYS A 132 8.28 8.76 21.55
N ARG A 133 8.00 8.03 22.62
CA ARG A 133 6.78 7.21 22.73
C ARG A 133 5.62 8.05 23.25
N ILE A 134 4.60 8.23 22.43
CA ILE A 134 3.41 9.02 22.76
C ILE A 134 2.21 8.15 23.15
N GLY A 135 2.18 6.88 22.76
CA GLY A 135 1.15 5.92 23.16
C GLY A 135 1.66 4.49 23.12
N GLN A 136 1.13 3.63 23.99
CA GLN A 136 1.45 2.21 24.00
C GLN A 136 0.28 1.41 24.56
N TYR A 137 0.00 0.26 23.96
CA TYR A 137 -0.96 -0.68 24.49
C TYR A 137 -0.56 -2.12 24.19
N ALA A 138 -0.93 -3.04 25.08
CA ALA A 138 -0.72 -4.46 24.90
C ALA A 138 -1.98 -5.25 25.24
N THR A 139 -2.19 -6.34 24.50
CA THR A 139 -3.22 -7.35 24.79
C THR A 139 -2.59 -8.74 24.71
N TYR A 140 -3.26 -9.73 25.30
CA TYR A 140 -2.73 -11.08 25.43
C TYR A 140 -3.64 -12.10 24.73
N TYR A 141 -3.05 -13.20 24.28
CA TYR A 141 -3.74 -14.28 23.57
C TYR A 141 -3.07 -15.63 23.82
N ASN A 142 -3.83 -16.72 23.64
CA ASN A 142 -3.31 -18.07 23.78
C ASN A 142 -2.36 -18.42 22.63
N SER A 143 -1.07 -18.56 22.92
CA SER A 143 -0.03 -18.94 21.95
C SER A 143 -0.11 -20.40 21.49
N ASN A 144 -0.93 -21.23 22.14
CA ASN A 144 -1.16 -22.62 21.73
C ASN A 144 -2.13 -22.71 20.54
N ASN A 145 -3.01 -21.72 20.35
CA ASN A 145 -3.82 -21.62 19.15
C ASN A 145 -2.97 -21.07 18.00
N LYS A 146 -2.35 -21.96 17.24
CA LYS A 146 -1.36 -21.60 16.21
C LYS A 146 -1.96 -20.80 15.06
N ASN A 147 -3.14 -21.18 14.57
CA ASN A 147 -3.79 -20.46 13.47
C ASN A 147 -4.16 -19.03 13.89
N ARG A 148 -4.77 -18.87 15.06
CA ARG A 148 -5.10 -17.54 15.61
C ARG A 148 -3.83 -16.71 15.84
N SER A 149 -2.80 -17.32 16.43
CA SER A 149 -1.52 -16.65 16.68
C SER A 149 -0.85 -16.18 15.38
N HIS A 150 -0.93 -16.99 14.33
CA HIS A 150 -0.44 -16.64 12.99
C HIS A 150 -1.18 -15.42 12.42
N ASN A 151 -2.52 -15.42 12.45
CA ASN A 151 -3.34 -14.31 11.97
C ASN A 151 -3.05 -13.00 12.71
N VAL A 152 -2.93 -13.07 14.05
CA VAL A 152 -2.58 -11.92 14.90
C VAL A 152 -1.20 -11.39 14.54
N SER A 153 -0.22 -12.28 14.31
CA SER A 153 1.13 -11.89 13.86
C SER A 153 1.12 -11.22 12.48
N LEU A 154 0.37 -11.79 11.52
CA LEU A 154 0.27 -11.26 10.17
C LEU A 154 -0.37 -9.86 10.15
N ALA A 155 -1.46 -9.66 10.89
CA ALA A 155 -2.12 -8.36 11.01
C ALA A 155 -1.23 -7.33 11.73
N ALA A 156 -0.47 -7.73 12.76
CA ALA A 156 0.49 -6.84 13.40
C ALA A 156 1.62 -6.42 12.45
N LYS A 157 2.15 -7.36 11.63
CA LYS A 157 3.16 -7.04 10.61
C LYS A 157 2.65 -6.04 9.57
N ALA A 158 1.40 -6.17 9.14
CA ALA A 158 0.81 -5.29 8.13
C ALA A 158 0.75 -3.81 8.56
N ILE A 159 0.56 -3.53 9.85
CA ILE A 159 0.50 -2.16 10.38
C ILE A 159 1.84 -1.67 10.97
N ASN A 160 2.84 -2.55 11.08
CA ASN A 160 4.15 -2.20 11.62
C ASN A 160 4.93 -1.33 10.62
N ASN A 161 5.69 -0.35 11.12
CA ASN A 161 6.40 0.66 10.32
C ASN A 161 5.50 1.63 9.54
N TYR A 162 4.19 1.64 9.80
CA TYR A 162 3.30 2.57 9.12
C TYR A 162 3.49 3.98 9.69
N VAL A 163 3.68 4.97 8.81
CA VAL A 163 3.79 6.38 9.17
C VAL A 163 2.51 7.10 8.77
N VAL A 164 1.93 7.87 9.70
CA VAL A 164 0.74 8.70 9.44
C VAL A 164 1.16 10.17 9.53
N PHE A 165 1.11 10.88 8.40
CA PHE A 165 1.52 12.29 8.34
C PHE A 165 0.48 13.21 8.98
N PRO A 166 0.85 14.46 9.33
CA PRO A 166 -0.09 15.47 9.81
C PRO A 166 -1.36 15.57 8.94
N ASN A 167 -2.51 15.58 9.59
CA ASN A 167 -3.85 15.60 8.99
C ASN A 167 -4.24 14.37 8.14
N GLU A 168 -3.34 13.40 7.95
CA GLU A 168 -3.64 12.14 7.26
C GLU A 168 -4.46 11.21 8.16
N SER A 169 -5.32 10.41 7.54
CA SER A 169 -6.10 9.39 8.23
C SER A 169 -5.52 8.01 7.95
N PHE A 170 -5.53 7.16 8.96
CA PHE A 170 -5.21 5.75 8.88
C PHE A 170 -6.50 4.95 8.91
N SER A 171 -6.72 4.09 7.90
CA SER A 171 -7.76 3.05 7.91
C SER A 171 -7.12 1.69 8.18
N PHE A 172 -7.63 0.98 9.19
CA PHE A 172 -7.14 -0.37 9.47
C PHE A 172 -7.42 -1.33 8.32
N ASN A 173 -8.60 -1.25 7.71
CA ASN A 173 -8.94 -2.11 6.58
C ASN A 173 -8.09 -1.82 5.34
N GLU A 174 -7.83 -0.56 4.99
CA GLU A 174 -7.00 -0.23 3.82
C GLU A 174 -5.58 -0.77 3.97
N VAL A 175 -4.99 -0.65 5.17
CA VAL A 175 -3.62 -1.07 5.44
C VAL A 175 -3.49 -2.60 5.57
N VAL A 176 -4.43 -3.26 6.27
CA VAL A 176 -4.40 -4.72 6.46
C VAL A 176 -4.92 -5.48 5.24
N GLY A 177 -5.82 -4.86 4.47
CA GLY A 177 -6.47 -5.42 3.29
C GLY A 177 -7.51 -6.51 3.59
N LYS A 178 -8.07 -7.12 2.55
CA LYS A 178 -8.97 -8.29 2.67
C LYS A 178 -8.26 -9.48 3.31
N ARG A 179 -8.95 -10.21 4.19
CA ARG A 179 -8.42 -11.37 4.93
C ARG A 179 -8.72 -12.62 4.12
N THR A 180 -7.73 -13.14 3.40
CA THR A 180 -7.91 -14.31 2.52
C THR A 180 -6.78 -15.32 2.72
N LYS A 181 -7.00 -16.56 2.28
CA LYS A 181 -6.00 -17.64 2.37
C LYS A 181 -4.77 -17.32 1.53
N GLU A 182 -4.94 -16.68 0.38
CA GLU A 182 -3.85 -16.30 -0.54
C GLU A 182 -2.91 -15.27 0.10
N LYS A 183 -3.44 -14.44 1.02
CA LYS A 183 -2.66 -13.52 1.84
C LYS A 183 -2.07 -14.18 3.10
N GLY A 184 -2.26 -15.49 3.28
CA GLY A 184 -1.73 -16.27 4.40
C GLY A 184 -2.64 -16.36 5.63
N TYR A 185 -3.84 -15.79 5.60
CA TYR A 185 -4.75 -15.89 6.75
C TYR A 185 -5.34 -17.31 6.88
N LEU A 186 -5.38 -17.80 8.11
CA LEU A 186 -5.86 -19.13 8.48
C LEU A 186 -7.23 -19.05 9.15
N ARG A 187 -7.97 -20.16 9.16
CA ARG A 187 -9.23 -20.26 9.90
C ARG A 187 -8.94 -20.29 11.40
N ALA A 188 -9.65 -19.46 12.14
CA ALA A 188 -9.58 -19.38 13.59
C ALA A 188 -10.92 -18.87 14.15
N PRO A 189 -11.18 -19.01 15.46
CA PRO A 189 -12.42 -18.53 16.06
C PRO A 189 -12.66 -17.02 15.81
N VAL A 190 -13.88 -16.69 15.41
CA VAL A 190 -14.40 -15.34 15.16
C VAL A 190 -15.75 -15.16 15.88
N ILE A 191 -16.15 -13.89 16.04
CA ILE A 191 -17.50 -13.55 16.51
C ILE A 191 -18.26 -12.93 15.33
N VAL A 192 -19.32 -13.59 14.88
CA VAL A 192 -20.18 -13.11 13.78
C VAL A 192 -21.57 -12.90 14.35
N ARG A 193 -22.08 -11.66 14.27
CA ARG A 193 -23.42 -11.30 14.78
C ARG A 193 -23.70 -11.71 16.24
N GLY A 194 -22.64 -11.82 17.06
CA GLY A 194 -22.74 -12.21 18.47
C GLY A 194 -22.56 -13.71 18.72
N GLU A 195 -22.42 -14.54 17.69
CA GLU A 195 -22.17 -15.97 17.82
C GLU A 195 -20.70 -16.31 17.55
N MET A 196 -20.17 -17.31 18.26
CA MET A 196 -18.83 -17.83 18.01
C MET A 196 -18.88 -18.74 16.79
N SER A 197 -18.00 -18.49 15.82
CA SER A 197 -17.85 -19.29 14.59
C SER A 197 -16.38 -19.42 14.23
N GLU A 198 -16.04 -20.07 13.12
CA GLU A 198 -14.69 -20.13 12.57
C GLU A 198 -14.64 -19.56 11.16
N ASP A 199 -13.82 -18.53 10.99
CA ASP A 199 -13.63 -17.86 9.70
C ASP A 199 -12.15 -17.50 9.49
N VAL A 200 -11.80 -17.21 8.25
CA VAL A 200 -10.47 -16.79 7.85
C VAL A 200 -10.14 -15.44 8.49
N GLY A 201 -9.04 -15.39 9.24
CA GLY A 201 -8.61 -14.16 9.91
C GLY A 201 -9.14 -13.99 11.34
N GLY A 202 -9.58 -15.06 12.01
CA GLY A 202 -9.84 -15.02 13.45
C GLY A 202 -8.66 -14.45 14.25
N GLY A 203 -8.96 -13.52 15.16
CA GLY A 203 -7.97 -12.80 15.99
C GLY A 203 -7.65 -11.36 15.55
N ILE A 204 -8.05 -10.93 14.36
CA ILE A 204 -7.65 -9.61 13.81
C ILE A 204 -8.25 -8.43 14.56
N CYS A 205 -9.49 -8.54 15.04
CA CYS A 205 -10.10 -7.50 15.87
C CYS A 205 -9.31 -7.21 17.16
N GLN A 206 -8.51 -8.17 17.65
CA GLN A 206 -7.61 -7.93 18.77
C GLN A 206 -6.50 -6.95 18.39
N ILE A 207 -5.92 -7.04 17.19
CA ILE A 207 -4.91 -6.09 16.71
C ILE A 207 -5.52 -4.70 16.51
N SER A 208 -6.72 -4.61 15.91
CA SER A 208 -7.43 -3.34 15.77
C SER A 208 -7.74 -2.71 17.14
N SER A 209 -8.20 -3.52 18.12
CA SER A 209 -8.45 -3.04 19.48
C SER A 209 -7.16 -2.61 20.20
N THR A 210 -6.05 -3.36 20.06
CA THR A 210 -4.75 -2.93 20.60
C THR A 210 -4.33 -1.59 19.98
N LEU A 211 -4.51 -1.41 18.67
CA LEU A 211 -4.14 -0.19 17.96
C LEU A 211 -5.00 0.98 18.45
N PHE A 212 -6.32 0.80 18.51
CA PHE A 212 -7.25 1.80 19.01
C PHE A 212 -6.84 2.32 20.38
N ASN A 213 -6.51 1.42 21.31
CA ASN A 213 -6.12 1.83 22.65
C ASN A 213 -4.75 2.54 22.69
N ALA A 214 -3.78 2.15 21.87
CA ALA A 214 -2.50 2.84 21.77
C ALA A 214 -2.66 4.25 21.17
N VAL A 215 -3.51 4.37 20.14
CA VAL A 215 -3.85 5.62 19.44
C VAL A 215 -4.62 6.58 20.36
N ASP A 216 -5.59 6.07 21.12
CA ASP A 216 -6.35 6.88 22.07
C ASP A 216 -5.48 7.36 23.24
N ARG A 217 -4.57 6.50 23.75
CA ARG A 217 -3.53 6.92 24.71
C ARG A 217 -2.65 8.05 24.17
N ALA A 218 -2.30 7.97 22.90
CA ALA A 218 -1.55 9.03 22.19
C ALA A 218 -2.37 10.29 21.93
N GLY A 219 -3.68 10.31 22.24
CA GLY A 219 -4.54 11.47 22.08
C GLY A 219 -4.93 11.79 20.64
N LEU A 220 -4.71 10.87 19.69
CA LEU A 220 -5.06 11.04 18.29
C LEU A 220 -6.58 11.14 18.10
N LYS A 221 -7.02 11.64 16.94
CA LYS A 221 -8.45 11.84 16.67
C LYS A 221 -9.07 10.57 16.11
N ILE A 222 -9.96 9.93 16.87
CA ILE A 222 -10.73 8.77 16.39
C ILE A 222 -11.84 9.25 15.46
N ILE A 223 -11.88 8.71 14.23
CA ILE A 223 -12.83 9.10 13.18
C ILE A 223 -13.96 8.06 13.06
N LYS A 224 -13.60 6.77 13.02
CA LYS A 224 -14.55 5.66 12.99
C LYS A 224 -14.10 4.59 13.97
N ARG A 225 -15.04 4.13 14.80
CA ARG A 225 -14.84 3.01 15.73
C ARG A 225 -16.17 2.33 15.96
N TYR A 226 -16.19 1.01 15.83
CA TYR A 226 -17.33 0.17 16.14
C TYR A 226 -16.96 -0.80 17.27
N SER A 227 -17.91 -1.07 18.17
CA SER A 227 -17.76 -2.11 19.18
C SER A 227 -18.41 -3.41 18.69
N HIS A 228 -17.99 -4.54 19.24
CA HIS A 228 -18.66 -5.83 19.09
C HIS A 228 -20.02 -5.76 19.80
N SER A 229 -20.97 -6.57 19.34
CA SER A 229 -22.25 -6.75 20.04
C SER A 229 -22.10 -7.46 21.40
N ARG A 230 -20.95 -8.12 21.65
CA ARG A 230 -20.63 -8.81 22.90
C ARG A 230 -19.27 -8.37 23.42
N ASN A 231 -19.12 -8.41 24.74
CA ASN A 231 -17.86 -8.10 25.39
C ASN A 231 -16.77 -9.09 24.96
N VAL A 232 -15.65 -8.55 24.47
CA VAL A 232 -14.45 -9.31 24.17
C VAL A 232 -13.56 -9.40 25.40
N LYS A 233 -12.91 -10.54 25.62
CA LYS A 233 -12.13 -10.80 26.85
C LYS A 233 -10.71 -10.19 26.85
N TYR A 234 -10.22 -9.70 25.70
CA TYR A 234 -8.84 -9.20 25.54
C TYR A 234 -8.66 -7.69 25.81
N VAL A 235 -9.75 -6.94 26.01
CA VAL A 235 -9.74 -5.52 26.42
C VAL A 235 -10.90 -5.23 27.40
N PRO A 236 -10.81 -4.17 28.23
CA PRO A 236 -11.91 -3.76 29.09
C PRO A 236 -13.19 -3.41 28.29
N PRO A 237 -14.38 -3.44 28.93
CA PRO A 237 -15.62 -3.01 28.29
C PRO A 237 -15.50 -1.63 27.64
N GLY A 238 -16.05 -1.49 26.44
CA GLY A 238 -16.00 -0.25 25.65
C GLY A 238 -14.64 0.06 25.03
N ARG A 239 -13.61 -0.78 25.20
CA ARG A 239 -12.25 -0.57 24.69
C ARG A 239 -11.90 -1.39 23.44
N ASP A 240 -12.90 -1.95 22.78
CA ASP A 240 -12.73 -2.72 21.57
C ASP A 240 -12.91 -1.90 20.29
N ALA A 241 -12.37 -2.40 19.20
CA ALA A 241 -12.54 -1.87 17.85
C ALA A 241 -12.73 -3.04 16.88
N THR A 242 -13.96 -3.20 16.39
CA THR A 242 -14.36 -4.26 15.46
C THR A 242 -14.02 -3.85 14.03
N VAL A 243 -13.51 -4.81 13.25
CA VAL A 243 -13.20 -4.62 11.83
C VAL A 243 -13.68 -5.79 10.99
N SER A 244 -14.17 -5.51 9.79
CA SER A 244 -14.49 -6.47 8.74
C SER A 244 -14.32 -5.80 7.38
N TRP A 245 -13.80 -6.52 6.38
CA TRP A 245 -13.42 -5.94 5.08
C TRP A 245 -14.57 -5.22 4.35
N TYR A 246 -15.78 -5.78 4.40
CA TYR A 246 -16.99 -5.16 3.80
C TYR A 246 -17.91 -4.50 4.83
N GLY A 247 -17.38 -4.14 6.01
CA GLY A 247 -18.20 -3.69 7.12
C GLY A 247 -17.45 -2.71 8.03
N PRO A 248 -17.49 -2.92 9.37
CA PRO A 248 -16.81 -2.04 10.32
C PRO A 248 -15.34 -1.82 10.00
N ASP A 249 -14.87 -0.61 10.29
CA ASP A 249 -13.46 -0.24 10.19
C ASP A 249 -13.05 0.60 11.40
N PHE A 250 -11.76 0.58 11.70
CA PHE A 250 -11.16 1.48 12.67
C PHE A 250 -10.34 2.53 11.92
N VAL A 251 -10.78 3.79 12.03
CA VAL A 251 -10.15 4.93 11.36
C VAL A 251 -9.79 5.99 12.39
N PHE A 252 -8.56 6.48 12.34
CA PHE A 252 -8.12 7.63 13.12
C PHE A 252 -7.33 8.61 12.25
N GLN A 253 -7.25 9.86 12.68
CA GLN A 253 -6.52 10.92 12.01
C GLN A 253 -5.37 11.39 12.90
N ASN A 254 -4.19 11.59 12.30
CA ASN A 254 -3.12 12.32 12.96
C ASN A 254 -3.47 13.80 13.00
N LYS A 255 -3.83 14.29 14.19
CA LYS A 255 -4.19 15.69 14.44
C LYS A 255 -2.99 16.56 14.82
N TYR A 256 -1.81 15.96 14.95
CA TYR A 256 -0.58 16.65 15.33
C TYR A 256 0.11 17.18 14.07
N ASP A 257 1.02 18.13 14.29
CA ASP A 257 1.90 18.73 13.29
C ASP A 257 3.15 17.88 12.98
N GLN A 258 3.39 16.83 13.77
CA GLN A 258 4.46 15.87 13.57
C GLN A 258 3.92 14.52 13.05
N PRO A 259 4.64 13.84 12.13
CA PRO A 259 4.28 12.49 11.73
C PRO A 259 4.38 11.51 12.90
N ILE A 260 3.54 10.47 12.88
CA ILE A 260 3.58 9.40 13.89
C ILE A 260 3.97 8.07 13.25
N LEU A 261 4.73 7.26 13.98
CA LEU A 261 5.15 5.93 13.58
C LEU A 261 4.42 4.86 14.40
N ILE A 262 3.80 3.92 13.71
CA ILE A 262 3.17 2.74 14.32
C ILE A 262 4.19 1.61 14.39
N ARG A 263 4.50 1.14 15.60
CA ARG A 263 5.30 -0.05 15.84
C ARG A 263 4.42 -1.14 16.43
N ALA A 264 4.31 -2.25 15.73
CA ALA A 264 3.39 -3.34 16.07
C ALA A 264 4.11 -4.68 16.06
N TYR A 265 3.91 -5.43 17.14
CA TYR A 265 4.53 -6.74 17.34
C TYR A 265 3.52 -7.69 17.95
N ALA A 266 3.51 -8.93 17.48
CA ALA A 266 2.75 -10.00 18.11
C ALA A 266 3.57 -11.30 18.12
N SER A 267 3.94 -11.74 19.32
CA SER A 267 4.73 -12.94 19.58
C SER A 267 4.50 -13.43 21.01
N GLY A 268 4.73 -14.71 21.27
CA GLY A 268 4.72 -15.26 22.63
C GLY A 268 3.41 -15.08 23.42
N GLY A 269 2.27 -14.95 22.73
CA GLY A 269 0.98 -14.72 23.37
C GLY A 269 0.71 -13.26 23.76
N GLN A 270 1.51 -12.30 23.30
CA GLN A 270 1.31 -10.88 23.52
C GLN A 270 1.31 -10.13 22.19
N ALA A 271 0.34 -9.24 22.00
CA ALA A 271 0.33 -8.23 20.96
C ALA A 271 0.61 -6.86 21.59
N SER A 272 1.60 -6.13 21.11
CA SER A 272 2.01 -4.82 21.61
C SER A 272 2.08 -3.82 20.46
N ILE A 273 1.48 -2.65 20.66
CA ILE A 273 1.54 -1.54 19.72
C ILE A 273 2.04 -0.31 20.46
N VAL A 274 3.01 0.36 19.86
CA VAL A 274 3.61 1.62 20.32
C VAL A 274 3.43 2.64 19.22
N ILE A 275 2.98 3.84 19.59
CA ILE A 275 2.95 5.02 18.74
C ILE A 275 4.13 5.90 19.13
N CYS A 276 5.02 6.14 18.17
CA CYS A 276 6.16 7.03 18.34
C CYS A 276 5.97 8.31 17.51
N SER A 277 6.68 9.37 17.87
CA SER A 277 6.85 10.57 17.06
C SER A 277 8.18 11.26 17.43
N SER A 278 8.40 12.45 16.89
CA SER A 278 9.55 13.29 17.22
C SER A 278 9.49 13.80 18.65
N GLU A 279 10.62 14.29 19.17
CA GLU A 279 10.65 14.93 20.49
C GLU A 279 9.81 16.21 20.55
N ASP A 280 9.75 16.93 19.42
CA ASP A 280 9.06 18.21 19.24
C ASP A 280 7.52 18.08 19.20
N ILE A 281 6.96 16.87 19.25
CA ILE A 281 5.51 16.69 19.27
C ILE A 281 4.90 17.24 20.56
N HIS A 282 3.81 18.00 20.41
CA HIS A 282 3.00 18.51 21.51
C HIS A 282 1.78 17.60 21.76
N GLU A 283 2.00 16.42 22.33
CA GLU A 283 0.94 15.44 22.52
C GLU A 283 0.03 15.74 23.72
N LYS A 284 -1.26 15.37 23.61
CA LYS A 284 -2.21 15.39 24.73
C LYS A 284 -2.64 13.98 25.08
N LYS A 285 -1.85 13.32 25.94
CA LYS A 285 -2.10 11.93 26.34
C LYS A 285 -3.44 11.77 27.03
N ARG A 286 -4.09 10.62 26.83
CA ARG A 286 -5.33 10.24 27.51
C ARG A 286 -5.10 9.07 28.45
N GLN A 287 -5.81 9.11 29.57
CA GLN A 287 -5.91 7.98 30.48
C GLN A 287 -6.79 6.90 29.83
N VAL A 288 -6.23 5.71 29.66
CA VAL A 288 -6.93 4.56 29.07
C VAL A 288 -6.65 3.34 29.94
N PRO A 289 -7.68 2.61 30.40
CA PRO A 289 -7.49 1.43 31.24
C PRO A 289 -6.69 0.36 30.51
N SER A 290 -5.78 -0.30 31.21
CA SER A 290 -4.96 -1.38 30.66
C SER A 290 -5.77 -2.67 30.47
N ALA A 291 -5.34 -3.52 29.54
CA ALA A 291 -5.89 -4.86 29.39
C ALA A 291 -5.50 -5.75 30.58
N SER A 292 -6.32 -6.76 30.87
CA SER A 292 -5.97 -7.80 31.83
C SER A 292 -4.81 -8.64 31.30
N LYS A 293 -3.87 -9.01 32.18
CA LYS A 293 -2.80 -9.96 31.87
C LYS A 293 -3.26 -11.42 31.86
N LYS A 294 -4.45 -11.71 32.40
CA LYS A 294 -5.03 -13.06 32.39
C LYS A 294 -5.42 -13.41 30.97
N LEU A 295 -5.01 -14.59 30.50
CA LEU A 295 -5.35 -15.05 29.15
C LEU A 295 -6.87 -15.19 29.02
N PRO A 296 -7.45 -14.76 27.88
CA PRO A 296 -8.86 -15.01 27.61
C PRO A 296 -9.08 -16.51 27.42
N GLU A 297 -10.09 -17.06 28.09
CA GLU A 297 -10.53 -18.44 27.81
C GLU A 297 -11.02 -18.53 26.36
N GLU A 298 -10.48 -19.49 25.63
CA GLU A 298 -10.92 -19.82 24.28
C GLU A 298 -11.99 -20.92 24.38
N VAL A 299 -13.15 -20.68 23.78
CA VAL A 299 -14.16 -21.73 23.60
C VAL A 299 -13.66 -22.63 22.48
N ARG A 300 -13.37 -23.90 22.77
CA ARG A 300 -13.03 -24.90 21.75
C ARG A 300 -14.25 -25.13 20.87
N SER A 301 -14.07 -25.11 19.55
CA SER A 301 -15.12 -25.52 18.61
C SER A 301 -15.21 -27.06 18.65
N GLU A 302 -16.41 -27.61 18.48
CA GLU A 302 -16.65 -29.07 18.56
C GLU A 302 -15.90 -29.88 17.47
N MET A 303 -15.36 -29.22 16.44
CA MET A 303 -14.55 -29.86 15.39
C MET A 303 -13.15 -30.29 15.86
N ASP A 304 -12.64 -29.73 16.97
CA ASP A 304 -11.38 -30.20 17.58
C ASP A 304 -11.53 -31.57 18.27
N ALA A 305 -12.77 -32.02 18.52
CA ALA A 305 -13.06 -33.32 19.14
C ALA A 305 -13.25 -34.45 18.13
N SER A 306 -13.58 -34.14 16.87
CA SER A 306 -13.63 -35.11 15.78
C SER A 306 -12.27 -35.19 15.08
N GLY A 307 -11.29 -35.74 15.80
CA GLY A 307 -10.03 -36.15 15.20
C GLY A 307 -10.30 -37.04 13.98
N THR A 308 -9.57 -36.75 12.91
CA THR A 308 -9.47 -37.54 11.69
C THR A 308 -9.38 -39.03 12.03
N LYS A 309 -10.38 -39.81 11.62
CA LYS A 309 -10.22 -41.22 11.27
C LYS A 309 -10.12 -41.31 9.76
#